data_AF-A0A928HJ66-F1
#
_entry.id   AF-A0A928HJ66-F1
#
_cell.length_a   1.000
_cell.length_b   1.000
_cell.length_c   1.000
_cell.angle_alpha   90.00
_cell.angle_beta   90.00
_cell.angle_gamma   90.00
#
_symmetry.space_group_name_H-M   'P 1'
#
loop_
_entity.id
_entity.type
_entity.pdbx_description
1 polymer ?
#
loop_
_entity_poly.entity_id
_entity_poly.type
_entity_poly.pdbx_seq_one_letter_code
_entity_poly.pdbx_strand_id
1 'polypeptide(L)'
;MRKKLYRSGFTLVELLAVVLMIGILTSIALPQYRRSVQRAEAMEAMVNLRSLFDAARRYRAANDAAPTSLKGLDVTFFDAAEISGGFELGKFRYHFFDDYIEVSPLDGGYGLLMFYNHPTYGKDTLLCGGDTTGKYAEICDRLGGDSVGGGMYLIK
;
A
#
# COMPACT_ATOMS: atom_id res chain seq x y z
N MET A 1 -29.30 56.28 -28.02
CA MET A 1 -29.86 54.90 -28.08
C MET A 1 -28.98 53.96 -27.26
N ARG A 2 -29.44 53.46 -26.11
CA ARG A 2 -28.74 52.44 -25.31
C ARG A 2 -29.28 51.06 -25.72
N LYS A 3 -28.47 50.24 -26.41
CA LYS A 3 -28.81 48.84 -26.71
C LYS A 3 -28.82 48.05 -25.38
N LYS A 4 -29.98 47.55 -24.96
CA LYS A 4 -30.07 46.58 -23.86
C LYS A 4 -29.42 45.28 -24.35
N LEU A 5 -28.27 44.92 -23.79
CA LEU A 5 -27.70 43.58 -23.94
C LEU A 5 -28.63 42.59 -23.22
N TYR A 6 -29.28 41.72 -23.97
CA TYR A 6 -30.04 40.60 -23.43
C TYR A 6 -29.05 39.69 -22.69
N ARG A 7 -29.13 39.63 -21.37
CA ARG A 7 -28.37 38.64 -20.59
C ARG A 7 -29.06 37.28 -20.81
N SER A 8 -28.43 36.40 -21.57
CA SER A 8 -28.84 35.01 -21.71
C SER A 8 -28.64 34.30 -20.37
N GLY A 9 -29.73 33.83 -19.76
CA GLY A 9 -29.68 32.94 -18.59
C GLY A 9 -29.41 31.50 -19.02
N PHE A 10 -28.72 30.75 -18.16
CA PHE A 10 -28.48 29.31 -18.34
C PHE A 10 -29.82 28.55 -18.34
N THR A 11 -29.99 27.59 -19.24
CA THR A 11 -31.20 26.76 -19.26
C THR A 11 -31.08 25.60 -18.28
N LEU A 12 -32.22 25.14 -17.73
CA LEU A 12 -32.26 23.92 -16.89
C LEU A 12 -31.76 22.69 -17.67
N VAL A 13 -32.06 22.65 -18.97
CA VAL A 13 -31.65 21.53 -19.86
C VAL A 13 -30.13 21.50 -20.03
N GLU A 14 -29.45 22.65 -20.17
CA GLU A 14 -27.99 22.72 -20.23
C GLU A 14 -27.36 22.19 -18.94
N LEU A 15 -27.88 22.56 -17.78
CA LEU A 15 -27.36 22.05 -16.50
C LEU A 15 -27.59 20.54 -16.35
N LEU A 16 -28.75 20.03 -16.78
CA LEU A 16 -29.05 18.60 -16.72
C LEU A 16 -28.13 17.76 -17.62
N ALA A 17 -27.86 18.22 -18.84
CA ALA A 17 -26.93 17.53 -19.75
C ALA A 17 -25.50 17.46 -19.17
N VAL A 18 -25.03 18.54 -18.52
CA VAL A 18 -23.69 18.58 -17.90
C VAL A 18 -23.59 17.62 -16.71
N VAL A 19 -24.58 17.62 -15.81
CA VAL A 19 -24.58 16.71 -14.65
C VAL A 19 -24.65 15.25 -15.10
N LEU A 20 -25.41 14.96 -16.15
CA LEU A 20 -25.48 13.62 -16.74
C LEU A 20 -24.12 13.18 -17.31
N MET A 21 -23.42 14.04 -18.04
CA MET A 21 -22.08 13.72 -18.55
C MET A 21 -21.07 13.49 -17.40
N ILE A 22 -21.06 14.35 -16.37
CA ILE A 22 -20.17 14.19 -15.21
C ILE A 22 -20.46 12.87 -14.47
N GLY A 23 -21.73 12.48 -14.33
CA GLY A 23 -22.13 11.22 -13.70
C GLY A 23 -21.56 9.98 -14.42
N ILE A 24 -21.62 9.98 -15.76
CA ILE A 24 -21.07 8.89 -16.57
C ILE A 24 -19.55 8.79 -16.41
N LEU A 25 -18.83 9.92 -16.54
CA LEU A 25 -17.38 9.95 -16.41
C LEU A 25 -16.92 9.51 -15.02
N THR A 26 -17.59 9.97 -13.96
CA THR A 26 -17.24 9.66 -12.57
C THR A 26 -17.40 8.17 -12.25
N SER A 27 -18.40 7.51 -12.84
CA SER A 27 -18.66 6.07 -12.63
C SER A 27 -17.49 5.19 -13.07
N ILE A 28 -16.75 5.59 -14.11
CA ILE A 28 -15.58 4.87 -14.62
C ILE A 28 -14.31 5.35 -13.91
N ALA A 29 -14.15 6.66 -13.73
CA ALA A 29 -12.94 7.26 -13.20
C ALA A 29 -12.68 6.92 -11.73
N LEU A 30 -13.72 6.91 -10.88
CA LEU A 30 -13.57 6.70 -9.44
C LEU A 30 -12.98 5.33 -9.06
N PRO A 31 -13.48 4.17 -9.57
CA PRO A 31 -12.90 2.88 -9.22
C PRO A 31 -11.45 2.75 -9.71
N GLN A 32 -11.13 3.29 -10.90
CA GLN A 32 -9.78 3.29 -11.43
C GLN A 32 -8.82 4.14 -10.58
N TYR A 33 -9.26 5.35 -10.19
CA TYR A 33 -8.49 6.22 -9.31
C TYR A 33 -8.19 5.54 -7.97
N ARG A 34 -9.20 4.91 -7.35
CA ARG A 34 -9.01 4.16 -6.10
C ARG A 34 -7.97 3.05 -6.21
N ARG A 35 -7.95 2.28 -7.31
CA ARG A 35 -6.92 1.26 -7.54
C ARG A 35 -5.51 1.88 -7.67
N SER A 36 -5.40 3.01 -8.37
CA SER A 36 -4.13 3.72 -8.52
C SER A 36 -3.59 4.21 -7.17
N VAL A 37 -4.46 4.75 -6.32
CA VAL A 37 -4.09 5.21 -4.97
C VAL A 37 -3.65 4.04 -4.11
N GLN A 38 -4.40 2.94 -4.09
CA GLN A 38 -4.03 1.74 -3.32
C GLN A 38 -2.67 1.17 -3.74
N ARG A 39 -2.35 1.22 -5.05
CA ARG A 39 -1.03 0.80 -5.53
C ARG A 39 0.09 1.74 -5.08
N ALA A 40 -0.15 3.05 -5.09
CA ALA A 40 0.82 4.03 -4.60
C ALA A 40 1.09 3.83 -3.10
N GLU A 41 0.04 3.63 -2.31
CA GLU A 41 0.13 3.32 -0.87
C GLU A 41 0.91 2.01 -0.64
N ALA A 42 0.68 0.97 -1.45
CA ALA A 42 1.43 -0.29 -1.38
C ALA A 42 2.94 -0.12 -1.65
N MET A 43 3.28 0.69 -2.65
CA MET A 43 4.69 0.98 -2.98
C MET A 43 5.36 1.78 -1.85
N GLU A 44 4.66 2.74 -1.25
CA GLU A 44 5.16 3.49 -0.10
C GLU A 44 5.43 2.56 1.09
N ALA A 45 4.48 1.70 1.43
CA ALA A 45 4.65 0.69 2.47
C ALA A 45 5.83 -0.25 2.20
N MET A 46 6.02 -0.67 0.94
CA MET A 46 7.17 -1.50 0.53
C MET A 46 8.51 -0.77 0.74
N VAL A 47 8.60 0.52 0.41
CA VAL A 47 9.82 1.31 0.60
C VAL A 47 10.15 1.48 2.09
N ASN A 48 9.13 1.76 2.90
CA ASN A 48 9.26 1.84 4.35
C ASN A 48 9.67 0.49 4.94
N LEU A 49 9.07 -0.61 4.46
CA LEU A 49 9.43 -1.97 4.87
C LEU A 49 10.89 -2.31 4.55
N ARG A 50 11.38 -1.99 3.35
CA ARG A 50 12.79 -2.24 2.99
C ARG A 50 13.73 -1.46 3.91
N SER A 51 13.43 -0.18 4.16
CA SER A 51 14.22 0.67 5.06
C SER A 51 14.22 0.14 6.50
N LEU A 52 13.07 -0.29 6.98
CA LEU A 52 12.90 -0.91 8.30
C LEU A 52 13.66 -2.24 8.38
N PHE A 53 13.57 -3.08 7.35
CA PHE A 53 14.24 -4.37 7.29
C PHE A 53 15.76 -4.24 7.30
N ASP A 54 16.32 -3.25 6.61
CA ASP A 54 17.76 -2.97 6.65
C ASP A 54 18.22 -2.55 8.05
N ALA A 55 17.42 -1.75 8.76
CA ALA A 55 17.70 -1.39 10.15
C ALA A 55 17.56 -2.58 11.10
N ALA A 56 16.52 -3.40 10.91
CA ALA A 56 16.29 -4.60 11.68
C ALA A 56 17.40 -5.65 11.47
N ARG A 57 17.91 -5.79 10.24
CA ARG A 57 19.05 -6.64 9.92
C ARG A 57 20.31 -6.18 10.66
N ARG A 58 20.59 -4.89 10.69
CA ARG A 58 21.71 -4.32 11.46
C ARG A 58 21.54 -4.58 12.96
N TYR A 59 20.32 -4.44 13.48
CA TYR A 59 20.00 -4.76 14.87
C TYR A 59 20.26 -6.25 15.18
N ARG A 60 19.80 -7.16 14.31
CA ARG A 60 20.03 -8.61 14.46
C ARG A 60 21.51 -8.96 14.45
N ALA A 61 22.29 -8.35 13.56
CA ALA A 61 23.72 -8.58 13.48
C ALA A 61 24.49 -8.12 14.74
N ALA A 62 23.93 -7.19 15.52
CA ALA A 62 24.53 -6.70 16.76
C ALA A 62 24.02 -7.39 18.02
N ASN A 63 22.80 -7.93 18.01
CA ASN A 63 22.10 -8.41 19.22
C ASN A 63 21.72 -9.90 19.15
N ASP A 64 21.99 -10.61 18.05
CA ASP A 64 21.60 -12.00 17.79
C ASP A 64 20.09 -12.30 17.95
N ALA A 65 19.24 -11.26 17.97
CA ALA A 65 17.80 -11.37 18.16
C ALA A 65 17.05 -10.42 17.23
N ALA A 66 15.85 -10.82 16.78
CA ALA A 66 14.98 -9.96 16.00
C ALA A 66 14.45 -8.78 16.85
N PRO A 67 14.25 -7.60 16.26
CA PRO A 67 13.63 -6.51 16.99
C PRO A 67 12.16 -6.82 17.29
N THR A 68 11.67 -6.37 18.45
CA THR A 68 10.25 -6.50 18.84
C THR A 68 9.51 -5.16 18.83
N SER A 69 10.23 -4.06 18.61
CA SER A 69 9.73 -2.70 18.56
C SER A 69 10.67 -1.81 17.73
N LEU A 70 10.28 -0.55 17.49
CA LEU A 70 11.14 0.44 16.85
C LEU A 70 12.34 0.86 17.71
N LYS A 71 12.33 0.58 19.01
CA LYS A 71 13.39 0.98 19.93
C LYS A 71 14.68 0.22 19.62
N GLY A 72 15.76 0.96 19.42
CA GLY A 72 17.08 0.42 19.11
C GLY A 72 17.35 0.20 17.63
N LEU A 73 16.37 0.44 16.74
CA LEU A 73 16.62 0.48 15.31
C LEU A 73 17.12 1.88 14.91
N ASP A 74 18.03 1.91 13.95
CA ASP A 74 18.54 3.13 13.34
C ASP A 74 17.62 3.60 12.20
N VAL A 75 16.33 3.78 12.51
CA VAL A 75 15.30 4.37 11.65
C VAL A 75 14.30 5.16 12.51
N THR A 76 13.78 6.23 11.94
CA THR A 76 12.77 7.08 12.59
C THR A 76 11.56 7.24 11.69
N PHE A 77 10.39 6.81 12.17
CA PHE A 77 9.11 7.06 11.54
C PHE A 77 8.34 8.08 12.36
N PHE A 78 8.03 9.23 11.77
CA PHE A 78 7.18 10.24 12.40
C PHE A 78 5.74 9.73 12.44
N ASP A 79 5.02 10.01 13.54
CA ASP A 79 3.63 9.57 13.78
C ASP A 79 3.41 8.05 13.86
N ALA A 80 4.48 7.26 14.06
CA ALA A 80 4.35 5.84 14.32
C ALA A 80 3.71 5.58 15.70
N ALA A 81 2.64 4.79 15.71
CA ALA A 81 2.01 4.31 16.94
C ALA A 81 2.56 2.93 17.30
N GLU A 82 3.33 2.80 18.39
CA GLU A 82 3.83 1.50 18.86
C GLU A 82 2.65 0.58 19.26
N ILE A 83 2.72 -0.67 18.80
CA ILE A 83 1.81 -1.75 19.20
C ILE A 83 2.64 -2.93 19.72
N SER A 84 1.98 -3.93 20.32
CA SER A 84 2.67 -5.15 20.71
C SER A 84 3.29 -5.83 19.49
N GLY A 85 4.61 -6.03 19.50
CA GLY A 85 5.33 -6.70 18.41
C GLY A 85 5.46 -5.88 17.12
N GLY A 86 5.21 -4.56 17.14
CA GLY A 86 5.15 -3.79 15.91
C GLY A 86 4.85 -2.31 16.09
N PHE A 87 4.44 -1.67 15.01
CA PHE A 87 3.91 -0.31 15.01
C PHE A 87 2.91 -0.11 13.87
N GLU A 88 2.08 0.91 13.98
CA GLU A 88 1.19 1.37 12.91
C GLU A 88 1.70 2.71 12.37
N LEU A 89 1.69 2.86 11.05
CA LEU A 89 2.08 4.07 10.35
C LEU A 89 1.07 4.35 9.23
N GLY A 90 0.30 5.42 9.38
CA GLY A 90 -0.78 5.75 8.46
C GLY A 90 -1.84 4.65 8.42
N LYS A 91 -1.98 4.00 7.26
CA LYS A 91 -2.97 2.92 7.02
C LYS A 91 -2.37 1.52 7.16
N PHE A 92 -1.11 1.40 7.56
CA PHE A 92 -0.37 0.15 7.56
C PHE A 92 0.06 -0.23 8.96
N ARG A 93 0.01 -1.53 9.22
CA ARG A 93 0.60 -2.16 10.39
C ARG A 93 1.87 -2.87 9.98
N TYR A 94 2.93 -2.66 10.74
CA TYR A 94 4.22 -3.32 10.63
C TYR A 94 4.35 -4.23 11.84
N HIS A 95 4.54 -5.52 11.62
CA HIS A 95 4.71 -6.51 12.67
C HIS A 95 6.06 -7.20 12.53
N PHE A 96 6.80 -7.28 13.63
CA PHE A 96 8.08 -7.94 13.70
C PHE A 96 7.88 -9.39 14.13
N PHE A 97 8.44 -10.31 13.36
CA PHE A 97 8.60 -11.72 13.72
C PHE A 97 10.08 -12.06 13.74
N ASP A 98 10.41 -13.23 14.31
CA ASP A 98 11.79 -13.67 14.44
C ASP A 98 12.48 -13.87 13.06
N ASP A 99 11.72 -14.37 12.08
CA ASP A 99 12.24 -14.74 10.75
C ASP A 99 11.87 -13.77 9.62
N TYR A 100 10.93 -12.86 9.86
CA TYR A 100 10.47 -11.89 8.86
C TYR A 100 9.82 -10.66 9.49
N ILE A 101 9.62 -9.63 8.67
CA ILE A 101 8.77 -8.48 9.01
C ILE A 101 7.58 -8.50 8.07
N GLU A 102 6.38 -8.32 8.61
CA GLU A 102 5.14 -8.24 7.84
C GLU A 102 4.60 -6.82 7.83
N VAL A 103 4.10 -6.39 6.68
CA VAL A 103 3.34 -5.14 6.55
C VAL A 103 2.00 -5.42 5.90
N SER A 104 0.93 -5.05 6.56
CA SER A 104 -0.43 -5.23 6.06
C SER A 104 -1.27 -3.96 6.24
N PRO A 105 -2.18 -3.64 5.30
CA PRO A 105 -3.18 -2.60 5.48
C PRO A 105 -4.10 -2.91 6.66
N LEU A 106 -4.49 -1.88 7.40
CA LEU A 106 -5.43 -2.00 8.53
C LEU A 106 -6.85 -2.41 8.09
N ASP A 107 -7.23 -2.08 6.86
CA ASP A 107 -8.49 -2.47 6.23
C ASP A 107 -8.46 -3.89 5.62
N GLY A 108 -7.32 -4.58 5.74
CA GLY A 108 -7.09 -5.93 5.26
C GLY A 108 -6.82 -6.00 3.75
N GLY A 109 -6.40 -7.18 3.28
CA GLY A 109 -6.31 -7.48 1.85
C GLY A 109 -5.04 -8.20 1.43
N TYR A 110 -3.92 -7.47 1.39
CA TYR A 110 -2.61 -7.99 1.05
C TYR A 110 -1.63 -7.77 2.21
N GLY A 111 -0.53 -8.51 2.20
CA GLY A 111 0.58 -8.39 3.12
C GLY A 111 1.89 -8.47 2.35
N LEU A 112 2.85 -7.64 2.74
CA LEU A 112 4.23 -7.71 2.29
C LEU A 112 5.05 -8.36 3.40
N LEU A 113 5.68 -9.49 3.10
CA LEU A 113 6.47 -10.27 4.04
C LEU A 113 7.93 -10.24 3.60
N MET A 114 8.79 -9.62 4.38
CA MET A 114 10.22 -9.55 4.11
C MET A 114 10.99 -10.48 5.05
N PHE A 115 11.48 -11.58 4.50
CA PHE A 115 12.16 -12.64 5.23
C PHE A 115 13.66 -12.41 5.30
N TYR A 116 14.25 -12.62 6.47
CA TYR A 116 15.71 -12.66 6.61
C TYR A 116 16.31 -13.90 5.96
N ASN A 117 15.62 -15.04 6.09
CA ASN A 117 16.00 -16.30 5.46
C ASN A 117 14.74 -17.13 5.18
N HIS A 118 14.22 -17.06 3.96
CA HIS A 118 13.10 -17.86 3.53
C HIS A 118 13.56 -19.29 3.18
N PRO A 119 12.87 -20.34 3.65
CA PRO A 119 13.29 -21.73 3.46
C PRO A 119 13.44 -22.15 1.99
N THR A 120 12.64 -21.55 1.10
CA THR A 120 12.61 -21.90 -0.34
C THR A 120 13.36 -20.91 -1.23
N TYR A 121 13.37 -19.61 -0.87
CA TYR A 121 13.84 -18.53 -1.76
C TYR A 121 15.16 -17.91 -1.29
N GLY A 122 15.64 -18.29 -0.10
CA GLY A 122 16.90 -17.83 0.45
C GLY A 122 16.78 -16.53 1.22
N LYS A 123 17.88 -15.78 1.29
CA LYS A 123 18.01 -14.58 2.13
C LYS A 123 17.29 -13.39 1.53
N ASP A 124 16.89 -12.45 2.40
CA ASP A 124 16.36 -11.13 2.04
C ASP A 124 15.23 -11.21 0.99
N THR A 125 14.32 -12.17 1.18
CA THR A 125 13.23 -12.45 0.23
C THR A 125 12.02 -11.60 0.57
N LEU A 126 11.49 -10.87 -0.42
CA LEU A 126 10.22 -10.15 -0.31
C LEU A 126 9.10 -10.94 -1.00
N LEU A 127 8.10 -11.35 -0.22
CA LEU A 127 6.87 -11.94 -0.71
C LEU A 127 5.72 -10.95 -0.56
N CYS A 128 4.83 -10.93 -1.54
CA CYS A 128 3.53 -10.28 -1.44
C CYS A 128 2.47 -11.37 -1.47
N GLY A 129 1.67 -11.45 -0.41
CA GLY A 129 0.55 -12.38 -0.31
C GLY A 129 -0.75 -11.61 -0.14
N GLY A 130 -1.86 -12.15 -0.61
CA GLY A 130 -3.19 -11.59 -0.34
C GLY A 130 -4.25 -12.65 -0.52
N ASP A 131 -5.51 -12.30 -0.22
CA ASP A 131 -6.60 -13.23 -0.49
C ASP A 131 -6.60 -13.61 -1.99
N THR A 132 -6.78 -14.91 -2.24
CA THR A 132 -6.75 -15.56 -3.56
C THR A 132 -7.78 -15.02 -4.55
N THR A 133 -8.69 -14.15 -4.09
CA THR A 133 -9.76 -13.55 -4.89
C THR A 133 -9.35 -12.21 -5.51
N GLY A 134 -8.62 -12.28 -6.62
CA GLY A 134 -8.56 -11.26 -7.68
C GLY A 134 -7.90 -9.91 -7.36
N LYS A 135 -8.51 -9.08 -6.51
CA LYS A 135 -8.11 -7.66 -6.33
C LYS A 135 -6.69 -7.51 -5.76
N TYR A 136 -6.34 -8.34 -4.79
CA TYR A 136 -5.05 -8.26 -4.09
C TYR A 136 -3.93 -8.95 -4.86
N ALA A 137 -4.27 -10.00 -5.62
CA ALA A 137 -3.40 -10.60 -6.62
C ALA A 137 -2.94 -9.59 -7.69
N GLU A 138 -3.85 -8.72 -8.16
CA GLU A 138 -3.48 -7.62 -9.08
C GLU A 138 -2.48 -6.65 -8.43
N ILE A 139 -2.62 -6.33 -7.14
CA ILE A 139 -1.68 -5.43 -6.46
C ILE A 139 -0.28 -6.05 -6.42
N CYS A 140 -0.16 -7.31 -5.99
CA CYS A 140 1.13 -7.99 -5.90
C CYS A 140 1.81 -8.16 -7.28
N ASP A 141 1.05 -8.51 -8.32
CA ASP A 141 1.54 -8.59 -9.70
C ASP A 141 2.06 -7.22 -10.17
N ARG A 142 1.30 -6.15 -9.92
CA ARG A 142 1.67 -4.78 -10.29
C ARG A 142 2.83 -4.20 -9.49
N LEU A 143 3.19 -4.79 -8.35
CA LEU A 143 4.41 -4.46 -7.61
C LEU A 143 5.67 -5.11 -8.24
N GLY A 144 5.52 -5.85 -9.34
CA GLY A 144 6.63 -6.54 -10.03
C GLY A 144 6.85 -7.96 -9.50
N GLY A 145 5.81 -8.57 -8.94
CA GLY A 145 5.87 -9.90 -8.37
C GLY A 145 5.67 -11.03 -9.37
N ASP A 146 6.52 -12.05 -9.31
CA ASP A 146 6.31 -13.30 -10.03
C ASP A 146 5.47 -14.25 -9.17
N SER A 147 4.35 -14.77 -9.69
CA SER A 147 3.49 -15.70 -8.94
C SER A 147 4.25 -16.99 -8.59
N VAL A 148 4.22 -17.36 -7.31
CA VAL A 148 4.85 -18.58 -6.79
C VAL A 148 3.85 -19.63 -6.30
N GLY A 149 2.56 -19.42 -6.58
CA GLY A 149 1.47 -20.31 -6.16
C GLY A 149 0.88 -19.93 -4.80
N GLY A 150 -0.32 -20.44 -4.51
CA GLY A 150 -1.01 -20.21 -3.22
C GLY A 150 -1.43 -18.76 -2.95
N GLY A 151 -1.51 -17.91 -3.97
CA GLY A 151 -1.81 -16.47 -3.79
C GLY A 151 -0.61 -15.63 -3.36
N MET A 152 0.60 -16.19 -3.42
CA MET A 152 1.86 -15.49 -3.12
C MET A 152 2.62 -15.11 -4.39
N TYR A 153 3.31 -13.98 -4.31
CA TYR A 153 4.11 -13.39 -5.37
C TYR A 153 5.50 -13.05 -4.83
N LEU A 154 6.53 -13.49 -5.53
CA LEU A 154 7.92 -13.15 -5.22
C LEU A 154 8.27 -11.82 -5.86
N ILE A 155 8.52 -10.80 -5.03
CA ILE A 155 8.90 -9.47 -5.48
C ILE A 155 10.42 -9.40 -5.60
N LYS A 156 10.91 -9.00 -6.78
CA LYS A 156 12.35 -8.80 -7.05
C LYS A 156 12.84 -7.40 -6.68
#